data_AF-A0AAE1BHW5-F1
#
_entry.id   AF-A0AAE1BHW5-F1
#
_cell.length_a   1.000
_cell.length_b   1.000
_cell.length_c   1.000
_cell.angle_alpha   90.00
_cell.angle_beta   90.00
_cell.angle_gamma   90.00
#
_symmetry.space_group_name_H-M   'P 1'
#
loop_
_entity.id
_entity.type
_entity.pdbx_description
1 polymer ?
#
loop_
_entity_poly.entity_id
_entity_poly.type
_entity_poly.pdbx_seq_one_letter_code
_entity_poly.pdbx_strand_id
1 'polypeptide(L)'
;MEAASEEEELHNSSQDIGLATKDVTLRERLMHLTPDRREEFTLASQLSRFPDVFGDSPGLTTWAVHDIAVGDFNPINLPPYRVIPTHQSVLDEEVAYMLDHGLIKRFWSE
;
A
#
# COMPACT_ATOMS: atom_id res chain seq x y z
N MET A 1 -43.54 -16.96 30.74
CA MET A 1 -43.96 -16.67 29.36
C MET A 1 -43.42 -15.28 29.04
N GLU A 2 -42.20 -15.15 28.50
CA GLU A 2 -41.84 -15.42 27.08
C GLU A 2 -42.41 -14.28 26.21
N ALA A 3 -41.69 -13.46 25.44
CA ALA A 3 -40.30 -13.33 24.98
C ALA A 3 -40.10 -11.81 24.64
N ALA A 4 -38.98 -11.14 24.90
CA ALA A 4 -37.75 -10.99 24.09
C ALA A 4 -37.97 -10.68 22.58
N SER A 5 -37.58 -9.47 22.16
CA SER A 5 -36.94 -9.07 20.87
C SER A 5 -36.92 -7.54 20.81
N GLU A 6 -35.85 -6.86 21.21
CA GLU A 6 -34.63 -6.57 20.42
C GLU A 6 -34.95 -5.75 19.16
N GLU A 7 -35.00 -4.43 19.30
CA GLU A 7 -34.96 -3.49 18.18
C GLU A 7 -33.52 -3.09 17.88
N GLU A 8 -33.18 -3.25 16.60
CA GLU A 8 -31.91 -3.08 15.91
C GLU A 8 -31.16 -1.77 16.21
N GLU A 9 -29.96 -1.88 16.81
CA GLU A 9 -28.91 -0.86 16.68
C GLU A 9 -28.24 -0.98 15.31
N LEU A 10 -28.49 0.00 14.44
CA LEU A 10 -27.83 0.15 13.15
C LEU A 10 -26.67 1.15 13.23
N HIS A 11 -25.50 0.68 12.76
CA HIS A 11 -24.43 1.41 12.07
C HIS A 11 -23.59 2.40 12.91
N ASN A 12 -22.25 2.42 12.86
CA ASN A 12 -21.30 1.97 11.84
C ASN A 12 -19.94 1.83 12.55
N SER A 13 -19.54 0.61 12.93
CA SER A 13 -18.17 0.36 13.37
C SER A 13 -17.27 0.46 12.16
N SER A 14 -16.29 1.37 12.25
CA SER A 14 -15.16 1.48 11.33
C SER A 14 -14.79 0.12 10.75
N GLN A 15 -15.04 -0.05 9.45
CA GLN A 15 -14.47 -1.14 8.70
C GLN A 15 -12.97 -0.87 8.62
N ASP A 16 -12.22 -1.44 9.55
CA ASP A 16 -10.82 -1.77 9.32
C ASP A 16 -10.77 -2.59 8.04
N ILE A 17 -10.22 -2.01 6.98
CA ILE A 17 -9.97 -2.68 5.70
C ILE A 17 -8.70 -3.53 5.87
N GLY A 18 -8.70 -4.40 6.88
CA GLY A 18 -7.63 -5.35 7.15
C GLY A 18 -7.76 -6.55 6.23
N LEU A 19 -6.92 -6.61 5.19
CA LEU A 19 -6.36 -7.81 4.52
C LEU A 19 -7.22 -9.08 4.33
N ALA A 20 -8.55 -9.01 4.39
CA ALA A 20 -9.43 -10.16 4.23
C ALA A 20 -9.71 -10.45 2.76
N THR A 21 -8.68 -10.82 2.00
CA THR A 21 -8.87 -11.49 0.72
C THR A 21 -8.09 -12.79 0.64
N LYS A 22 -8.85 -13.88 0.88
CA LYS A 22 -8.63 -15.26 0.39
C LYS A 22 -7.58 -16.08 1.14
N ASP A 23 -7.98 -16.57 2.32
CA ASP A 23 -7.33 -17.67 3.04
C ASP A 23 -7.43 -19.00 2.25
N VAL A 24 -6.56 -19.16 1.25
CA VAL A 24 -5.98 -20.48 0.94
C VAL A 24 -4.66 -20.50 1.67
N THR A 25 -4.48 -21.46 2.57
CA THR A 25 -3.26 -21.54 3.35
C THR A 25 -2.08 -21.70 2.40
N LEU A 26 -1.00 -20.96 2.63
CA LEU A 26 0.20 -20.99 1.77
C LEU A 26 0.72 -22.42 1.57
N ARG A 27 0.45 -23.30 2.53
CA ARG A 27 0.70 -24.75 2.50
C ARG A 27 -0.01 -25.50 1.38
N GLU A 28 -1.27 -25.17 1.09
CA GLU A 28 -2.06 -25.79 0.02
C GLU A 28 -1.53 -25.40 -1.37
N ARG A 29 -1.06 -24.16 -1.52
CA ARG A 29 -0.47 -23.67 -2.78
C ARG A 29 0.90 -24.29 -3.08
N LEU A 30 1.58 -24.81 -2.05
CA LEU A 30 2.89 -25.47 -2.15
C LEU A 30 2.81 -27.00 -2.23
N MET A 31 1.63 -27.57 -2.49
CA MET A 31 1.47 -29.04 -2.55
C MET A 31 2.26 -29.73 -3.66
N HIS A 32 2.62 -28.99 -4.71
CA HIS A 32 3.45 -29.46 -5.82
C HIS A 32 4.94 -29.62 -5.44
N LEU A 33 5.37 -29.05 -4.31
CA LEU A 33 6.73 -29.23 -3.78
C LEU A 33 6.83 -30.51 -2.96
N THR A 34 8.00 -31.15 -3.00
CA THR A 34 8.34 -32.27 -2.12
C THR A 34 8.22 -31.86 -0.65
N PRO A 35 7.87 -32.79 0.26
CA PRO A 35 7.68 -32.47 1.68
C PRO A 35 8.91 -31.81 2.31
N ASP A 36 10.12 -32.31 2.01
CA ASP A 36 11.38 -31.74 2.52
C ASP A 36 11.57 -30.27 2.07
N ARG A 37 11.26 -29.97 0.81
CA ARG A 37 11.35 -28.59 0.28
C ARG A 37 10.25 -27.68 0.81
N ARG A 38 9.08 -28.23 1.15
CA ARG A 38 7.98 -27.47 1.73
C ARG A 38 8.29 -27.05 3.17
N GLU A 39 9.00 -27.90 3.91
CA GLU A 39 9.48 -27.59 5.26
C GLU A 39 10.63 -26.58 5.24
N GLU A 40 11.51 -26.65 4.23
CA GLU A 40 12.58 -25.66 4.04
C GLU A 40 12.04 -24.29 3.57
N PHE A 41 11.02 -24.30 2.71
CA PHE A 41 10.33 -23.11 2.19
C PHE A 41 9.29 -22.59 3.20
N THR A 42 9.76 -22.15 4.36
CA THR A 42 8.90 -21.40 5.30
C THR A 42 8.75 -19.95 4.85
N LEU A 43 7.57 -19.37 5.09
CA LEU A 43 7.34 -17.94 4.81
C LEU A 43 8.37 -17.07 5.55
N ALA A 44 8.66 -17.39 6.81
CA ALA A 44 9.67 -16.69 7.59
C ALA A 44 11.08 -16.78 6.97
N SER A 45 11.48 -17.93 6.41
CA SER A 45 12.78 -18.05 5.73
C SER A 45 12.83 -17.24 4.44
N GLN A 46 11.72 -17.11 3.70
CA GLN A 46 11.69 -16.29 2.48
C GLN A 46 11.67 -14.79 2.78
N LEU A 47 10.86 -14.36 3.75
CA LEU A 47 10.78 -12.96 4.17
C LEU A 47 12.14 -12.47 4.69
N SER A 48 12.83 -13.30 5.49
CA SER A 48 14.17 -12.96 5.98
C SER A 48 15.26 -13.05 4.90
N ARG A 49 15.08 -13.89 3.87
CA ARG A 49 16.06 -14.06 2.79
C ARG A 49 16.06 -12.91 1.79
N PHE A 50 14.90 -12.28 1.56
CA PHE A 50 14.77 -11.19 0.59
C PHE A 50 14.18 -9.93 1.25
N PRO A 51 14.89 -9.35 2.23
CA PRO A 51 14.38 -8.19 2.97
C PRO A 51 14.14 -6.98 2.05
N ASP A 52 14.91 -6.83 0.99
CA ASP A 52 14.77 -5.73 0.02
C ASP A 52 13.51 -5.87 -0.86
N VAL A 53 12.98 -7.08 -1.00
CA VAL A 53 11.78 -7.37 -1.81
C VAL A 53 10.51 -7.33 -0.95
N PHE A 54 10.61 -7.79 0.29
CA PHE A 54 9.49 -7.89 1.23
C PHE A 54 9.55 -6.83 2.35
N GLY A 55 10.24 -5.71 2.10
CA GLY A 55 10.26 -4.59 3.03
C GLY A 55 8.93 -3.84 3.04
N ASP A 56 8.58 -3.27 4.20
CA ASP A 56 7.38 -2.44 4.37
C ASP A 56 7.54 -1.02 3.78
N SER A 57 8.71 -0.70 3.24
CA SER A 57 9.01 0.59 2.62
C SER A 57 9.31 0.41 1.12
N PRO A 58 8.91 1.37 0.28
CA PRO A 58 9.18 1.30 -1.14
C PRO A 58 10.68 1.39 -1.42
N GLY A 59 11.19 0.48 -2.25
CA GLY A 59 12.56 0.51 -2.76
C GLY A 59 12.71 1.33 -4.04
N LEU A 60 13.96 1.60 -4.43
CA LEU A 60 14.32 2.23 -5.70
C LEU A 60 15.11 1.24 -6.56
N THR A 61 14.70 1.07 -7.82
CA THR A 61 15.45 0.27 -8.80
C THR A 61 16.22 1.18 -9.76
N THR A 62 17.42 0.77 -10.16
CA THR A 62 18.29 1.52 -11.09
C THR A 62 18.23 0.97 -12.52
N TRP A 63 17.32 0.03 -12.80
CA TRP A 63 17.32 -0.72 -14.06
C TRP A 63 16.83 0.12 -15.26
N ALA A 64 15.90 1.05 -15.03
CA ALA A 64 15.37 1.93 -16.06
C ALA A 64 14.99 3.28 -15.46
N VAL A 65 15.08 4.32 -16.29
CA VAL A 65 14.59 5.66 -15.99
C VAL A 65 13.44 5.96 -16.92
N HIS A 66 12.31 6.40 -16.38
CA HIS A 66 11.17 6.81 -17.18
C HIS A 66 11.38 8.24 -17.68
N ASP A 67 11.60 8.38 -18.98
CA ASP A 67 11.66 9.68 -19.67
C ASP A 67 10.30 10.00 -20.31
N ILE A 68 9.85 11.24 -20.17
CA ILE A 68 8.54 11.70 -20.65
C ILE A 68 8.75 12.65 -21.82
N ALA A 69 8.44 12.18 -23.03
CA ALA A 69 8.53 12.99 -24.24
C ALA A 69 7.33 13.95 -24.35
N VAL A 70 7.56 15.24 -24.08
CA VAL A 70 6.53 16.30 -24.10
C VAL A 70 6.40 16.97 -25.48
N GLY A 71 7.31 16.70 -26.44
CA GLY A 71 7.26 17.34 -27.77
C GLY A 71 7.35 18.87 -27.68
N ASP A 72 6.52 19.57 -28.46
CA ASP A 72 6.52 21.04 -28.56
C ASP A 72 5.54 21.74 -27.59
N PHE A 73 5.06 21.05 -26.55
CA PHE A 73 4.13 21.65 -25.60
C PHE A 73 4.85 22.50 -24.55
N ASN A 74 4.32 23.69 -24.29
CA ASN A 74 4.79 24.56 -23.21
C ASN A 74 4.30 24.07 -21.84
N PRO A 75 5.10 24.22 -20.76
CA PRO A 75 4.65 23.95 -19.40
C PRO A 75 3.41 24.78 -19.03
N ILE A 76 2.48 24.16 -18.30
CA ILE A 76 1.27 24.82 -17.82
C ILE A 76 1.36 24.98 -16.31
N ASN A 77 1.23 26.22 -15.83
CA ASN A 77 1.17 26.53 -14.40
C ASN A 77 -0.30 26.68 -13.98
N LEU A 78 -0.80 25.71 -13.21
CA LEU A 78 -2.16 25.71 -12.68
C LEU A 78 -2.15 25.87 -11.16
N PRO A 79 -3.06 26.66 -10.58
CA PRO A 79 -3.20 26.73 -9.13
C PRO A 79 -3.68 25.38 -8.59
N PRO A 80 -3.22 24.96 -7.39
CA PRO A 80 -3.74 23.76 -6.73
C PRO A 80 -5.25 23.85 -6.47
N TYR A 81 -5.91 22.70 -6.49
CA TYR A 81 -7.33 22.61 -6.12
C TYR A 81 -7.53 22.90 -4.64
N ARG A 82 -8.72 23.42 -4.30
CA ARG A 82 -9.12 23.63 -2.91
C ARG A 82 -9.45 22.28 -2.27
N VAL A 83 -8.88 22.04 -1.10
CA VAL A 83 -9.10 20.84 -0.31
C VAL A 83 -9.82 21.24 0.98
N ILE A 84 -10.77 20.42 1.45
CA ILE A 84 -11.41 20.66 2.75
C ILE A 84 -10.43 20.37 3.90
N PRO A 85 -10.55 21.05 5.06
CA PRO A 85 -9.56 20.94 6.13
C PRO A 85 -9.28 19.52 6.62
N THR A 86 -10.28 18.63 6.61
CA THR A 86 -10.14 17.24 7.02
C THR A 86 -9.31 16.39 6.05
N HIS A 87 -9.32 16.71 4.76
CA HIS A 87 -8.48 16.03 3.77
C HIS A 87 -7.08 16.66 3.70
N GLN A 88 -6.92 17.91 4.15
CA GLN A 88 -5.62 18.56 4.18
C GLN A 88 -4.65 17.83 5.12
N SER A 89 -5.09 17.41 6.31
CA SER A 89 -4.22 16.68 7.24
C SER A 89 -3.73 15.35 6.66
N VAL A 90 -4.63 14.60 6.01
CA VAL A 90 -4.29 13.33 5.34
C VAL A 90 -3.30 13.56 4.21
N LEU A 91 -3.50 14.63 3.43
CA LEU A 91 -2.60 14.99 2.33
C LEU A 91 -1.22 15.41 2.85
N ASP A 92 -1.17 16.17 3.95
CA ASP A 92 0.08 16.59 4.58
C ASP A 92 0.87 15.40 5.13
N GLU A 93 0.21 14.43 5.76
CA GLU A 93 0.81 13.17 6.24
C GLU A 93 1.39 12.35 5.08
N GLU A 94 0.63 12.20 4.01
CA GLU A 94 1.07 11.42 2.83
C GLU A 94 2.23 12.12 2.08
N VAL A 95 2.19 13.44 1.96
CA VAL A 95 3.31 14.21 1.39
C VAL A 95 4.57 14.09 2.25
N ALA A 96 4.43 14.11 3.57
CA ALA A 96 5.55 13.88 4.49
C ALA A 96 6.13 12.48 4.31
N TYR A 97 5.28 11.45 4.26
CA TYR A 97 5.68 10.07 3.99
C TYR A 97 6.48 9.97 2.68
N MET A 98 5.96 10.54 1.58
CA MET A 98 6.64 10.49 0.29
C MET A 98 7.99 11.24 0.27
N LEU A 99 8.09 12.35 1.00
CA LEU A 99 9.35 13.10 1.15
C LEU A 99 10.39 12.30 1.94
N ASP A 100 9.98 11.71 3.07
CA ASP A 100 10.86 10.96 3.96
C ASP A 100 11.41 9.68 3.30
N HIS A 101 10.61 9.06 2.43
CA HIS A 101 11.00 7.88 1.65
C HIS A 101 11.68 8.22 0.31
N GLY A 102 11.87 9.51 0.00
CA GLY A 102 12.55 9.94 -1.22
C GLY A 102 11.78 9.67 -2.52
N LEU A 103 10.46 9.45 -2.44
CA LEU A 103 9.59 9.26 -3.59
C LEU A 103 9.38 10.56 -4.37
N ILE A 104 9.34 11.69 -3.65
CA ILE A 104 9.22 13.03 -4.22
C ILE A 104 10.31 13.94 -3.67
N LYS A 105 10.56 15.05 -4.38
CA LYS A 105 11.48 16.10 -3.93
C LYS A 105 10.86 17.48 -4.15
N ARG A 106 11.22 18.43 -3.31
CA ARG A 106 10.88 19.83 -3.53
C ARG A 106 11.60 20.33 -4.77
N PHE A 107 10.85 20.95 -5.68
CA PHE A 107 11.36 21.53 -6.91
C PHE A 107 10.76 22.92 -7.07
N TRP A 108 11.59 23.85 -7.52
CA TRP A 108 11.16 25.20 -7.89
C TRP A 108 11.39 25.34 -9.39
N SER A 109 10.34 25.66 -10.14
CA SER A 109 10.50 26.11 -11.52
C SER A 109 10.86 27.59 -11.49
N GLU A 110 11.96 27.95 -12.13
CA GLU A 110 12.21 29.34 -12.55
C GLU A 110 11.24 29.76 -13.68
#